data_AF-A0A0M0JEQ9-F1
#
_entry.id   AF-A0A0M0JEQ9-F1
#
_cell.length_a   1.000
_cell.length_b   1.000
_cell.length_c   1.000
_cell.angle_alpha   90.00
_cell.angle_beta   90.00
_cell.angle_gamma   90.00
#
_symmetry.space_group_name_H-M   'P 1'
#
loop_
_entity.id
_entity.type
_entity.pdbx_description
1 polymer ?
#
loop_
_entity_poly.entity_id
_entity_poly.type
_entity_poly.pdbx_seq_one_letter_code
_entity_poly.pdbx_strand_id
1 'polypeptide(L)'
;MPAWTGGETRDKSAEEAIDFSGTERAFLCEPLAEEACRKAGVLLEELRPRSYASFSVKGQDEWLQQKRSDAYEQRRQFKWRLVREQHARLEAEDAKRRTLKAIEASAGAAAGGASVAQRQHEAALKIVVERQTRLLENELRSEAQRQRIERKQEAAAQARAESANERSRAIEAARSSRELMYENSRQAREEKRKNVAARLQQAHERLAHKQKQQQEEFALKEKKADMARALAAQAAEAARQQAAARQFEHEQRSQAAALAADLALEAKRAKVQSAAELQARRTEDSKKRVDEERRRKRIEAEVREEAQRENAERVRRAEQYRIKETERSIEDKDRRYDEKRQNAEQQQKMRLAYQIARAKQEEALQAKLNARAHQELQSLGSARATPAALATALEAYEPNAELRAAVEAEQLKEAERARILEATADGADKTRLLKLLKLERERADSELMALTAEHELALAEQFAKLGVTR
;
A
#
# COMPACT_ATOMS: atom_id res chain seq x y z
N MET A 1 -28.03 -22.90 31.77
CA MET A 1 -28.37 -21.93 30.71
C MET A 1 -27.65 -20.62 31.04
N PRO A 2 -27.06 -19.92 30.05
CA PRO A 2 -25.61 -19.97 29.81
C PRO A 2 -24.91 -18.61 29.85
N ALA A 3 -23.60 -18.61 30.15
CA ALA A 3 -22.72 -17.46 29.98
C ALA A 3 -22.01 -17.56 28.62
N TRP A 4 -22.28 -16.58 27.75
CA TRP A 4 -21.53 -16.32 26.53
C TRP A 4 -20.19 -15.68 26.87
N THR A 5 -19.10 -16.24 26.35
CA THR A 5 -17.84 -15.52 26.11
C THR A 5 -17.27 -15.96 24.76
N GLY A 6 -17.46 -15.13 23.73
CA GLY A 6 -16.47 -14.91 22.66
C GLY A 6 -15.72 -13.61 22.99
N GLY A 7 -14.54 -13.27 22.50
CA GLY A 7 -13.54 -13.86 21.61
C GLY A 7 -12.31 -12.92 21.72
N GLU A 8 -11.08 -13.46 21.75
CA GLU A 8 -10.08 -13.36 20.66
C GLU A 8 -9.70 -11.90 20.28
N THR A 9 -8.45 -11.42 20.27
CA THR A 9 -7.11 -11.96 19.96
C THR A 9 -6.08 -10.91 20.51
N ARG A 10 -4.76 -11.07 20.60
CA ARG A 10 -3.75 -11.61 19.68
C ARG A 10 -2.39 -11.43 20.37
N ASP A 11 -1.53 -12.46 20.35
CA ASP A 11 -0.12 -12.38 19.91
C ASP A 11 0.84 -13.37 20.58
N LYS A 12 1.45 -14.17 19.69
CA LYS A 12 2.73 -14.89 19.77
C LYS A 12 2.75 -16.18 20.61
N SER A 13 2.35 -17.26 19.94
CA SER A 13 2.88 -18.62 20.16
C SER A 13 2.59 -19.46 18.92
N ALA A 14 3.20 -19.06 17.79
CA ALA A 14 3.08 -19.73 16.50
C ALA A 14 4.46 -20.01 15.88
N GLU A 15 5.43 -20.40 16.71
CA GLU A 15 6.24 -21.56 16.31
C GLU A 15 5.31 -22.76 16.40
N GLU A 16 4.51 -22.94 15.37
CA GLU A 16 3.72 -24.16 15.27
C GLU A 16 4.71 -25.28 14.97
N ALA A 17 4.96 -26.12 15.98
CA ALA A 17 4.97 -27.54 15.74
C ALA A 17 3.67 -27.85 15.01
N ILE A 18 3.73 -27.81 13.68
CA ILE A 18 2.59 -28.20 12.88
C ILE A 18 2.57 -29.70 12.94
N ASP A 19 1.91 -30.17 13.97
CA ASP A 19 1.52 -31.54 14.11
C ASP A 19 0.53 -31.85 13.00
N PHE A 20 0.65 -33.04 12.44
CA PHE A 20 -0.36 -33.59 11.56
C PHE A 20 -1.74 -33.39 12.20
N SER A 21 -2.74 -33.01 11.40
CA SER A 21 -4.11 -32.95 11.89
C SER A 21 -4.50 -34.29 12.53
N GLY A 22 -5.45 -34.30 13.48
CA GLY A 22 -5.77 -35.52 14.24
C GLY A 22 -6.06 -36.76 13.38
N THR A 23 -6.56 -36.56 12.16
CA THR A 23 -6.80 -37.61 11.16
C THR A 23 -5.54 -38.03 10.39
N GLU A 24 -4.65 -37.10 10.06
CA GLU A 24 -3.37 -37.39 9.39
C GLU A 24 -2.36 -38.02 10.35
N ARG A 25 -2.39 -37.63 11.63
CA ARG A 25 -1.56 -38.22 12.69
C ARG A 25 -1.98 -39.65 12.98
N ALA A 26 -3.28 -39.90 13.04
CA ALA A 26 -3.81 -41.25 13.21
C ALA A 26 -3.36 -42.20 12.08
N PHE A 27 -3.40 -41.72 10.82
CA PHE A 27 -2.94 -42.51 9.67
C PHE A 27 -1.44 -42.84 9.74
N LEU A 28 -0.58 -41.88 10.08
CA LEU A 28 0.87 -42.13 10.14
C LEU A 28 1.30 -43.04 11.29
N CYS A 29 0.44 -43.23 12.29
CA CYS A 29 0.65 -44.19 13.37
C CYS A 29 0.20 -45.62 12.98
N GLU A 30 -0.38 -45.83 11.80
CA GLU A 30 -0.75 -47.17 11.34
C GLU A 30 0.51 -47.93 10.88
N PRO A 31 0.65 -49.22 11.24
CA PRO A 31 1.87 -49.99 11.00
C PRO A 31 2.23 -50.16 9.51
N LEU A 32 1.26 -50.00 8.60
CA LEU A 32 1.48 -50.05 7.15
C LEU A 32 1.78 -48.68 6.53
N ALA A 33 1.60 -47.57 7.26
CA ALA A 33 1.77 -46.22 6.76
C ALA A 33 3.23 -45.86 6.46
N GLU A 34 4.17 -46.32 7.29
CA GLU A 34 5.60 -46.13 7.05
C GLU A 34 6.09 -46.92 5.81
N GLU A 35 5.56 -48.12 5.59
CA GLU A 35 5.86 -48.92 4.40
C GLU A 35 5.23 -48.31 3.14
N ALA A 36 4.02 -47.75 3.27
CA ALA A 36 3.36 -47.02 2.19
C ALA A 36 4.12 -45.75 1.79
N CYS A 37 4.64 -44.98 2.75
CA CYS A 37 5.50 -43.81 2.50
C CYS A 37 6.78 -44.22 1.76
N ARG A 38 7.45 -45.29 2.20
CA ARG A 38 8.64 -45.84 1.53
C ARG A 38 8.35 -46.30 0.10
N LYS A 39 7.27 -47.06 -0.13
CA LYS A 39 6.89 -47.55 -1.46
C LYS A 39 6.40 -46.43 -2.40
N ALA A 40 5.86 -45.36 -1.86
CA ALA A 40 5.49 -44.16 -2.61
C ALA A 40 6.70 -43.25 -2.94
N GLY A 41 7.87 -43.49 -2.33
CA GLY A 41 9.05 -42.63 -2.48
C GLY A 41 8.84 -41.25 -1.85
N VAL A 42 8.04 -41.15 -0.79
CA VAL A 42 7.68 -39.88 -0.13
C VAL A 42 8.28 -39.85 1.28
N LEU A 43 9.01 -38.78 1.58
CA LEU A 43 9.52 -38.55 2.93
C LEU A 43 8.41 -37.99 3.83
N LEU A 44 8.40 -38.42 5.09
CA LEU A 44 7.43 -37.96 6.11
C LEU A 44 7.41 -36.44 6.26
N GLU A 45 8.56 -35.77 6.13
CA GLU A 45 8.67 -34.31 6.22
C GLU A 45 7.92 -33.57 5.10
N GLU A 46 7.79 -34.19 3.94
CA GLU A 46 7.09 -33.60 2.78
C GLU A 46 5.57 -33.65 2.93
N LEU A 47 5.09 -34.51 3.83
CA LEU A 47 3.68 -34.66 4.20
C LEU A 47 3.28 -33.75 5.36
N ARG A 48 4.25 -33.18 6.08
CA ARG A 48 4.00 -32.31 7.24
C ARG A 48 3.32 -31.02 6.78
N PRO A 49 2.30 -30.49 7.48
CA PRO A 49 1.75 -29.20 7.12
C PRO A 49 2.76 -28.09 7.47
N ARG A 50 2.76 -26.98 6.72
CA ARG A 50 3.63 -25.80 6.93
C ARG A 50 2.79 -24.55 7.08
N SER A 51 3.17 -23.68 8.00
CA SER A 51 2.40 -22.48 8.32
C SER A 51 2.64 -21.46 7.24
N TYR A 52 1.65 -20.61 6.99
CA TYR A 52 1.78 -19.52 6.03
C TYR A 52 3.02 -18.65 6.32
N ALA A 53 3.31 -18.43 7.60
CA ALA A 53 4.46 -17.67 8.08
C ALA A 53 5.82 -18.27 7.63
N SER A 54 5.90 -19.60 7.42
CA SER A 54 7.13 -20.26 6.93
C SER A 54 7.48 -19.91 5.48
N PHE A 55 6.54 -19.35 4.71
CA PHE A 55 6.75 -18.87 3.34
C PHE A 55 7.05 -17.36 3.29
N SER A 56 7.04 -16.68 4.44
CA SER A 56 7.24 -15.24 4.52
C SER A 56 8.72 -14.89 4.38
N VAL A 57 9.05 -14.14 3.34
CA VAL A 57 10.41 -13.61 3.10
C VAL A 57 10.36 -12.10 3.21
N LYS A 58 11.21 -11.53 4.08
CA LYS A 58 11.28 -10.07 4.27
C LYS A 58 11.55 -9.37 2.94
N GLY A 59 10.68 -8.42 2.58
CA GLY A 59 10.78 -7.63 1.35
C GLY A 59 10.17 -8.27 0.10
N GLN A 60 9.50 -9.43 0.20
CA GLN A 60 8.72 -10.01 -0.89
C GLN A 60 7.23 -9.66 -0.80
N ASP A 61 6.61 -9.53 -1.97
CA ASP A 61 5.19 -9.24 -2.15
C ASP A 61 4.29 -10.34 -1.55
N GLU A 62 3.23 -9.94 -0.85
CA GLU A 62 2.30 -10.85 -0.16
C GLU A 62 1.61 -11.80 -1.13
N TRP A 63 1.30 -11.33 -2.34
CA TRP A 63 0.70 -12.17 -3.39
C TRP A 63 1.62 -13.34 -3.78
N LEU A 64 2.92 -13.09 -3.86
CA LEU A 64 3.92 -14.11 -4.23
C LEU A 64 4.11 -15.14 -3.11
N GLN A 65 4.04 -14.70 -1.85
CA GLN A 65 4.07 -15.58 -0.67
C GLN A 65 2.84 -16.50 -0.67
N GLN A 66 1.67 -15.96 -1.00
CA GLN A 66 0.45 -16.74 -1.08
C GLN A 66 0.51 -17.80 -2.18
N LYS A 67 1.00 -17.45 -3.37
CA LYS A 67 1.22 -18.44 -4.44
C LYS A 67 2.18 -19.56 -4.06
N ARG A 68 3.20 -19.27 -3.24
CA ARG A 68 4.14 -20.29 -2.75
C ARG A 68 3.52 -21.23 -1.72
N SER A 69 2.73 -20.68 -0.79
CA SER A 69 1.95 -21.47 0.18
C SER A 69 0.97 -22.40 -0.54
N ASP A 70 0.19 -21.87 -1.48
CA ASP A 70 -0.79 -22.64 -2.26
C ASP A 70 -0.10 -23.77 -3.05
N ALA A 71 1.04 -23.47 -3.69
CA ALA A 71 1.80 -24.47 -4.46
C ALA A 71 2.42 -25.56 -3.56
N TYR A 72 2.83 -25.22 -2.34
CA TYR A 72 3.28 -26.21 -1.37
C TYR A 72 2.13 -27.12 -0.94
N GLU A 73 0.97 -26.56 -0.61
CA GLU A 73 -0.18 -27.30 -0.13
C GLU A 73 -0.74 -28.25 -1.21
N GLN A 74 -0.77 -27.82 -2.47
CA GLN A 74 -1.14 -28.66 -3.61
C GLN A 74 -0.19 -29.86 -3.79
N ARG A 75 1.13 -29.64 -3.70
CA ARG A 75 2.13 -30.73 -3.77
C ARG A 75 2.00 -31.70 -2.60
N ARG A 76 1.79 -31.18 -1.40
CA ARG A 76 1.57 -31.97 -0.19
C ARG A 76 0.33 -32.86 -0.34
N GLN A 77 -0.80 -32.31 -0.80
CA GLN A 77 -2.03 -33.08 -1.03
C GLN A 77 -1.87 -34.16 -2.12
N PHE A 78 -1.05 -33.89 -3.14
CA PHE A 78 -0.73 -34.89 -4.16
C PHE A 78 0.10 -36.06 -3.58
N LYS A 79 1.14 -35.76 -2.80
CA LYS A 79 1.95 -36.78 -2.12
C LYS A 79 1.14 -37.60 -1.12
N TRP A 80 0.23 -36.95 -0.38
CA TRP A 80 -0.73 -37.64 0.49
C TRP A 80 -1.64 -38.63 -0.25
N ARG A 81 -2.08 -38.30 -1.47
CA ARG A 81 -2.87 -39.21 -2.30
C ARG A 81 -2.08 -40.45 -2.70
N LEU A 82 -0.83 -40.27 -3.12
CA LEU A 82 0.06 -41.38 -3.48
C LEU A 82 0.29 -42.34 -2.30
N VAL A 83 0.58 -41.80 -1.11
CA VAL A 83 0.81 -42.60 0.09
C VAL A 83 -0.46 -43.36 0.49
N ARG A 84 -1.63 -42.73 0.46
CA ARG A 84 -2.90 -43.42 0.76
C ARG A 84 -3.25 -44.52 -0.23
N GLU A 85 -2.93 -44.32 -1.51
CA GLU A 85 -3.13 -45.33 -2.54
C GLU A 85 -2.21 -46.54 -2.31
N GLN A 86 -0.94 -46.32 -1.97
CA GLN A 86 -0.01 -47.41 -1.63
C GLN A 86 -0.42 -48.13 -0.36
N HIS A 87 -0.91 -47.40 0.65
CA HIS A 87 -1.44 -47.99 1.88
C HIS A 87 -2.62 -48.93 1.59
N ALA A 88 -3.60 -48.48 0.80
CA ALA A 88 -4.74 -49.31 0.42
C ALA A 88 -4.33 -50.58 -0.36
N ARG A 89 -3.26 -50.49 -1.16
CA ARG A 89 -2.69 -51.67 -1.86
C ARG A 89 -2.07 -52.65 -0.88
N LEU A 90 -1.27 -52.16 0.07
CA LEU A 90 -0.66 -52.98 1.13
C LEU A 90 -1.72 -53.66 2.00
N GLU A 91 -2.75 -52.93 2.41
CA GLU A 91 -3.87 -53.49 3.18
C GLU A 91 -4.59 -54.61 2.39
N ALA A 92 -4.79 -54.42 1.09
CA ALA A 92 -5.40 -55.43 0.23
C ALA A 92 -4.51 -56.67 0.06
N GLU A 93 -3.19 -56.50 -0.03
CA GLU A 93 -2.22 -57.61 -0.08
C GLU A 93 -2.16 -58.39 1.24
N ASP A 94 -2.14 -57.69 2.37
CA ASP A 94 -2.16 -58.31 3.69
C ASP A 94 -3.48 -59.04 3.97
N ALA A 95 -4.61 -58.46 3.54
CA ALA A 95 -5.89 -59.15 3.60
C ALA A 95 -5.89 -60.44 2.76
N LYS A 96 -5.33 -60.41 1.54
CA LYS A 96 -5.16 -61.61 0.70
C LYS A 96 -4.27 -62.66 1.37
N ARG A 97 -3.14 -62.26 1.95
CA ARG A 97 -2.23 -63.16 2.69
C ARG A 97 -2.91 -63.81 3.89
N ARG A 98 -3.71 -63.05 4.65
CA ARG A 98 -4.50 -63.59 5.78
C ARG A 98 -5.54 -64.59 5.30
N THR A 99 -6.23 -64.32 4.19
CA THR A 99 -7.20 -65.27 3.62
C THR A 99 -6.53 -66.55 3.10
N LEU A 100 -5.38 -66.45 2.43
CA LEU A 100 -4.62 -67.61 1.95
C LEU A 100 -4.11 -68.47 3.12
N LYS A 101 -3.56 -67.86 4.17
CA LYS A 101 -3.15 -68.58 5.40
C LYS A 101 -4.33 -69.27 6.09
N ALA A 102 -5.51 -68.65 6.12
CA ALA A 102 -6.72 -69.24 6.68
C ALA A 102 -7.23 -70.44 5.84
N ILE A 103 -7.02 -70.40 4.51
CA ILE A 103 -7.35 -71.51 3.61
C ILE A 103 -6.34 -72.66 3.76
N GLU A 104 -5.04 -72.37 3.88
CA GLU A 104 -4.00 -73.38 4.12
C GLU A 104 -4.18 -74.06 5.49
N ALA A 105 -4.52 -73.29 6.53
CA ALA A 105 -4.81 -73.83 7.85
C ALA A 105 -6.08 -74.70 7.88
N SER A 106 -7.06 -74.44 7.01
CA SER A 106 -8.26 -75.27 6.89
C SER A 106 -8.05 -76.48 5.98
N ALA A 107 -7.17 -76.41 4.98
CA ALA A 107 -6.77 -77.54 4.15
C ALA A 107 -5.96 -78.60 4.94
N GLY A 108 -5.16 -78.19 5.93
CA GLY A 108 -4.44 -79.11 6.83
C GLY A 108 -5.32 -79.90 7.81
N ALA A 109 -6.60 -79.51 7.97
CA ALA A 109 -7.55 -80.18 8.87
C ALA A 109 -8.57 -81.08 8.13
N ALA A 110 -8.53 -81.13 6.79
CA ALA A 110 -9.55 -81.79 5.98
C ALA A 110 -9.14 -83.21 5.57
N ALA A 111 -8.95 -84.09 6.54
CA ALA A 111 -8.99 -85.54 6.35
C ALA A 111 -10.26 -86.11 7.01
N GLY A 112 -11.43 -85.83 6.42
CA GLY A 112 -12.69 -86.48 6.84
C GLY A 112 -13.97 -85.72 6.51
N GLY A 113 -14.76 -86.26 5.56
CA GLY A 113 -16.22 -86.09 5.54
C GLY A 113 -16.77 -85.14 4.49
N ALA A 114 -17.32 -85.68 3.40
CA ALA A 114 -18.01 -84.94 2.34
C ALA A 114 -19.18 -84.05 2.82
N SER A 115 -19.70 -84.24 4.05
CA SER A 115 -20.72 -83.36 4.65
C SER A 115 -20.16 -82.06 5.25
N VAL A 116 -18.89 -82.06 5.66
CA VAL A 116 -18.18 -80.86 6.15
C VAL A 116 -17.77 -79.99 4.97
N ALA A 117 -17.31 -80.59 3.87
CA ALA A 117 -16.98 -79.88 2.64
C ALA A 117 -18.19 -79.13 2.04
N GLN A 118 -19.39 -79.72 2.08
CA GLN A 118 -20.60 -79.08 1.58
C GLN A 118 -21.07 -77.91 2.47
N ARG A 119 -20.98 -78.06 3.81
CA ARG A 119 -21.24 -76.95 4.75
C ARG A 119 -20.19 -75.83 4.67
N GLN A 120 -18.93 -76.19 4.42
CA GLN A 120 -17.86 -75.22 4.16
C GLN A 120 -18.08 -74.49 2.83
N HIS A 121 -18.61 -75.17 1.82
CA HIS A 121 -18.94 -74.54 0.54
C HIS A 121 -20.14 -73.56 0.68
N GLU A 122 -21.20 -73.95 1.39
CA GLU A 122 -22.32 -73.05 1.72
C GLU A 122 -21.87 -71.86 2.59
N ALA A 123 -20.98 -72.07 3.56
CA ALA A 123 -20.41 -71.00 4.37
C ALA A 123 -19.53 -70.06 3.53
N ALA A 124 -18.73 -70.60 2.60
CA ALA A 124 -17.93 -69.82 1.67
C ALA A 124 -18.82 -68.98 0.73
N LEU A 125 -19.94 -69.54 0.24
CA LEU A 125 -20.90 -68.80 -0.59
C LEU A 125 -21.57 -67.66 0.21
N LYS A 126 -21.94 -67.88 1.47
CA LYS A 126 -22.46 -66.81 2.34
C LYS A 126 -21.43 -65.70 2.56
N ILE A 127 -20.16 -66.04 2.79
CA ILE A 127 -19.07 -65.05 2.92
C ILE A 127 -18.90 -64.26 1.63
N VAL A 128 -18.99 -64.91 0.46
CA VAL A 128 -18.90 -64.22 -0.84
C VAL A 128 -20.08 -63.28 -1.07
N VAL A 129 -21.30 -63.70 -0.77
CA VAL A 129 -22.50 -62.87 -0.89
C VAL A 129 -22.49 -61.69 0.08
N GLU A 130 -22.10 -61.90 1.34
CA GLU A 130 -21.92 -60.83 2.34
C GLU A 130 -20.82 -59.85 1.92
N ARG A 131 -19.74 -60.33 1.30
CA ARG A 131 -18.67 -59.48 0.78
C ARG A 131 -19.15 -58.66 -0.41
N GLN A 132 -19.92 -59.24 -1.32
CA GLN A 132 -20.50 -58.52 -2.45
C GLN A 132 -21.51 -57.46 -2.01
N THR A 133 -22.35 -57.75 -1.02
CA THR A 133 -23.29 -56.76 -0.45
C THR A 133 -22.54 -55.62 0.24
N ARG A 134 -21.50 -55.90 1.04
CA ARG A 134 -20.68 -54.85 1.66
C ARG A 134 -19.95 -53.97 0.63
N LEU A 135 -19.52 -54.53 -0.50
CA LEU A 135 -18.90 -53.75 -1.57
C LEU A 135 -19.91 -52.79 -2.21
N LEU A 136 -21.11 -53.25 -2.53
CA LEU A 136 -22.19 -52.41 -3.06
C LEU A 136 -22.61 -51.31 -2.07
N GLU A 137 -22.68 -51.61 -0.77
CA GLU A 137 -22.96 -50.62 0.28
C GLU A 137 -21.86 -49.55 0.38
N ASN A 138 -20.60 -49.94 0.23
CA ASN A 138 -19.47 -49.01 0.23
C ASN A 138 -19.46 -48.13 -1.03
N GLU A 139 -19.82 -48.68 -2.19
CA GLU A 139 -19.99 -47.91 -3.44
C GLU A 139 -21.08 -46.87 -3.28
N LEU A 140 -22.27 -47.25 -2.79
CA LEU A 140 -23.38 -46.33 -2.49
C LEU A 140 -23.00 -45.23 -1.50
N ARG A 141 -22.25 -45.56 -0.43
CA ARG A 141 -21.74 -44.56 0.53
C ARG A 141 -20.74 -43.62 -0.13
N SER A 142 -19.86 -44.14 -0.97
CA SER A 142 -18.86 -43.34 -1.70
C SER A 142 -19.52 -42.40 -2.71
N GLU A 143 -20.57 -42.84 -3.40
CA GLU A 143 -21.36 -42.01 -4.32
C GLU A 143 -22.13 -40.92 -3.58
N ALA A 144 -22.77 -41.24 -2.45
CA ALA A 144 -23.42 -40.25 -1.61
C ALA A 144 -22.43 -39.20 -1.08
N GLN A 145 -21.20 -39.61 -0.76
CA GLN A 145 -20.15 -38.69 -0.35
C GLN A 145 -19.67 -37.80 -1.51
N ARG A 146 -19.51 -38.37 -2.71
CA ARG A 146 -19.17 -37.60 -3.93
C ARG A 146 -20.23 -36.54 -4.24
N GLN A 147 -21.50 -36.91 -4.21
CA GLN A 147 -22.61 -35.96 -4.42
C GLN A 147 -22.64 -34.85 -3.37
N ARG A 148 -22.31 -35.15 -2.11
CA ARG A 148 -22.20 -34.12 -1.05
C ARG A 148 -21.04 -33.17 -1.31
N ILE A 149 -19.91 -33.67 -1.77
CA ILE A 149 -18.74 -32.84 -2.11
C ILE A 149 -19.06 -31.96 -3.32
N GLU A 150 -19.69 -32.53 -4.35
CA GLU A 150 -20.11 -31.82 -5.55
C GLU A 150 -21.07 -30.68 -5.22
N ARG A 151 -22.15 -30.94 -4.46
CA ARG A 151 -23.08 -29.90 -3.99
C ARG A 151 -22.39 -28.79 -3.18
N LYS A 152 -21.39 -29.14 -2.34
CA LYS A 152 -20.61 -28.14 -1.60
C LYS A 152 -19.74 -27.30 -2.53
N GLN A 153 -19.16 -27.90 -3.57
CA GLN A 153 -18.38 -27.20 -4.57
C GLN A 153 -19.25 -26.29 -5.43
N GLU A 154 -20.44 -26.75 -5.85
CA GLU A 154 -21.43 -25.95 -6.56
C GLU A 154 -21.91 -24.75 -5.72
N ALA A 155 -22.25 -24.97 -4.46
CA ALA A 155 -22.64 -23.88 -3.55
C ALA A 155 -21.50 -22.87 -3.34
N ALA A 156 -20.26 -23.35 -3.19
CA ALA A 156 -19.08 -22.47 -3.10
C ALA A 156 -18.82 -21.70 -4.41
N ALA A 157 -19.07 -22.31 -5.56
CA ALA A 157 -18.96 -21.66 -6.86
C ALA A 157 -20.03 -20.57 -7.05
N GLN A 158 -21.27 -20.85 -6.65
CA GLN A 158 -22.37 -19.87 -6.66
C GLN A 158 -22.06 -18.68 -5.74
N ALA A 159 -21.61 -18.90 -4.50
CA ALA A 159 -21.24 -17.83 -3.59
C ALA A 159 -20.09 -16.95 -4.14
N ARG A 160 -19.11 -17.56 -4.85
CA ARG A 160 -18.05 -16.80 -5.53
C ARG A 160 -18.59 -15.97 -6.69
N ALA A 161 -19.53 -16.50 -7.47
CA ALA A 161 -20.16 -15.78 -8.57
C ALA A 161 -21.01 -14.60 -8.06
N GLU A 162 -21.77 -14.79 -6.98
CA GLU A 162 -22.54 -13.73 -6.33
C GLU A 162 -21.63 -12.61 -5.79
N SER A 163 -20.55 -12.98 -5.09
CA SER A 163 -19.58 -11.98 -4.62
C SER A 163 -18.90 -11.22 -5.77
N ALA A 164 -18.60 -11.88 -6.88
CA ALA A 164 -18.06 -11.22 -8.07
C ALA A 164 -19.07 -10.25 -8.71
N ASN A 165 -20.35 -10.62 -8.75
CA ASN A 165 -21.43 -9.76 -9.24
C ASN A 165 -21.64 -8.55 -8.33
N GLU A 166 -21.60 -8.71 -7.01
CA GLU A 166 -21.68 -7.60 -6.06
C GLU A 166 -20.51 -6.62 -6.23
N ARG A 167 -19.29 -7.13 -6.36
CA ARG A 167 -18.11 -6.30 -6.65
C ARG A 167 -18.26 -5.52 -7.95
N SER A 168 -18.79 -6.16 -8.99
CA SER A 168 -19.02 -5.52 -10.29
C SER A 168 -20.05 -4.39 -10.18
N ARG A 169 -21.17 -4.62 -9.48
CA ARG A 169 -22.18 -3.59 -9.19
C ARG A 169 -21.60 -2.43 -8.36
N ALA A 170 -20.76 -2.71 -7.37
CA ALA A 170 -20.11 -1.67 -6.56
C ALA A 170 -19.16 -0.81 -7.41
N ILE A 171 -18.42 -1.42 -8.34
CA ILE A 171 -17.54 -0.71 -9.28
C ILE A 171 -18.36 0.18 -10.23
N GLU A 172 -19.47 -0.32 -10.78
CA GLU A 172 -20.36 0.46 -11.64
C GLU A 172 -20.99 1.64 -10.90
N ALA A 173 -21.47 1.43 -9.67
CA ALA A 173 -21.99 2.49 -8.82
C ALA A 173 -20.94 3.57 -8.54
N ALA A 174 -19.69 3.18 -8.26
CA ALA A 174 -18.59 4.11 -8.07
C ALA A 174 -18.24 4.89 -9.35
N ARG A 175 -18.31 4.25 -10.52
CA ARG A 175 -18.11 4.93 -11.82
C ARG A 175 -19.22 5.95 -12.09
N SER A 176 -20.48 5.56 -11.90
CA SER A 176 -21.64 6.45 -12.06
C SER A 176 -21.56 7.65 -11.10
N SER A 177 -21.20 7.43 -9.83
CA SER A 177 -21.00 8.51 -8.86
C SER A 177 -19.89 9.48 -9.29
N ARG A 178 -18.79 8.95 -9.84
CA ARG A 178 -17.68 9.77 -10.35
C ARG A 178 -18.08 10.58 -11.58
N GLU A 179 -18.85 9.99 -12.49
CA GLU A 179 -19.40 10.68 -13.67
C GLU A 179 -20.31 11.84 -13.25
N LEU A 180 -21.23 11.61 -12.31
CA LEU A 180 -22.09 12.66 -11.75
C LEU A 180 -21.28 13.80 -11.11
N MET A 181 -20.18 13.50 -10.41
CA MET A 181 -19.30 14.53 -9.87
C MET A 181 -18.62 15.35 -10.97
N TYR A 182 -18.20 14.72 -12.07
CA TYR A 182 -17.63 15.44 -13.22
C TYR A 182 -18.67 16.31 -13.92
N GLU A 183 -19.89 15.82 -14.10
CA GLU A 183 -21.00 16.60 -14.67
C GLU A 183 -21.34 17.80 -13.80
N ASN A 184 -21.47 17.62 -12.48
CA ASN A 184 -21.70 18.71 -11.55
C ASN A 184 -20.55 19.74 -11.59
N SER A 185 -19.30 19.29 -11.64
CA SER A 185 -18.16 20.20 -11.79
C SER A 185 -18.16 20.93 -13.14
N ARG A 186 -18.65 20.29 -14.21
CA ARG A 186 -18.75 20.90 -15.53
C ARG A 186 -19.84 21.98 -15.55
N GLN A 187 -21.03 21.67 -15.02
CA GLN A 187 -22.12 22.63 -14.88
C GLN A 187 -21.70 23.84 -14.04
N ALA A 188 -21.03 23.63 -12.91
CA ALA A 188 -20.53 24.73 -12.08
C ALA A 188 -19.50 25.63 -12.81
N ARG A 189 -18.69 25.07 -13.71
CA ARG A 189 -17.76 25.86 -14.55
C ARG A 189 -18.51 26.63 -15.63
N GLU A 190 -19.53 26.03 -16.24
CA GLU A 190 -20.37 26.69 -17.24
C GLU A 190 -21.18 27.85 -16.62
N GLU A 191 -21.73 27.67 -15.42
CA GLU A 191 -22.39 28.75 -14.68
C GLU A 191 -21.42 29.89 -14.33
N LYS A 192 -20.20 29.57 -13.87
CA LYS A 192 -19.16 30.59 -13.64
C LYS A 192 -18.84 31.36 -14.92
N ARG A 193 -18.74 30.68 -16.07
CA ARG A 193 -18.52 31.34 -17.37
C ARG A 193 -19.68 32.26 -17.74
N LYS A 194 -20.93 31.81 -17.57
CA LYS A 194 -22.14 32.63 -17.81
C LYS A 194 -22.16 33.86 -16.90
N ASN A 195 -21.84 33.71 -15.62
CA ASN A 195 -21.77 34.82 -14.67
C ASN A 195 -20.67 35.84 -15.01
N VAL A 196 -19.50 35.37 -15.45
CA VAL A 196 -18.42 36.26 -15.93
C VAL A 196 -18.85 37.00 -17.20
N ALA A 197 -19.46 36.31 -18.16
CA ALA A 197 -19.97 36.93 -19.38
C ALA A 197 -21.03 38.00 -19.09
N ALA A 198 -21.97 37.72 -18.18
CA ALA A 198 -22.99 38.68 -17.75
C ALA A 198 -22.37 39.92 -17.07
N ARG A 199 -21.36 39.73 -16.20
CA ARG A 199 -20.62 40.85 -15.58
C ARG A 199 -19.87 41.70 -16.61
N LEU A 200 -19.28 41.07 -17.63
CA LEU A 200 -18.62 41.79 -18.72
C LEU A 200 -19.63 42.58 -19.56
N GLN A 201 -20.79 42.01 -19.88
CA GLN A 201 -21.87 42.74 -20.55
C GLN A 201 -22.32 43.96 -19.75
N GLN A 202 -22.59 43.81 -18.45
CA GLN A 202 -22.95 44.94 -17.59
C GLN A 202 -21.85 46.01 -17.52
N ALA A 203 -20.57 45.60 -17.55
CA ALA A 203 -19.46 46.55 -17.61
C ALA A 203 -19.42 47.31 -18.94
N HIS A 204 -19.67 46.64 -20.06
CA HIS A 204 -19.77 47.28 -21.38
C HIS A 204 -20.93 48.26 -21.46
N GLU A 205 -22.11 47.89 -20.94
CA GLU A 205 -23.28 48.79 -20.90
C GLU A 205 -22.99 50.04 -20.06
N ARG A 206 -22.33 49.89 -18.90
CA ARG A 206 -21.92 51.03 -18.06
C ARG A 206 -20.91 51.94 -18.77
N LEU A 207 -19.97 51.37 -19.52
CA LEU A 207 -19.01 52.14 -20.31
C LEU A 207 -19.70 52.89 -21.45
N ALA A 208 -20.63 52.23 -22.17
CA ALA A 208 -21.43 52.87 -23.21
C ALA A 208 -22.28 54.03 -22.66
N HIS A 209 -22.90 53.83 -21.49
CA HIS A 209 -23.67 54.89 -20.83
C HIS A 209 -22.78 56.08 -20.42
N LYS A 210 -21.58 55.83 -19.89
CA LYS A 210 -20.61 56.88 -19.58
C LYS A 210 -20.15 57.63 -20.83
N GLN A 211 -19.89 56.93 -21.93
CA GLN A 211 -19.52 57.57 -23.20
C GLN A 211 -20.64 58.46 -23.72
N LYS A 212 -21.90 57.99 -23.66
CA LYS A 212 -23.06 58.79 -24.05
C LYS A 212 -23.21 60.05 -23.19
N GLN A 213 -23.06 59.93 -21.88
CA GLN A 213 -23.07 61.09 -20.97
C GLN A 213 -21.96 62.10 -21.30
N GLN A 214 -20.76 61.64 -21.63
CA GLN A 214 -19.66 62.52 -22.04
C GLN A 214 -19.98 63.24 -23.36
N GLN A 215 -20.60 62.57 -24.33
CA GLN A 215 -21.03 63.19 -25.58
C GLN A 215 -22.13 64.24 -25.35
N GLU A 216 -23.11 63.95 -24.49
CA GLU A 216 -24.16 64.90 -24.13
C GLU A 216 -23.60 66.13 -23.38
N GLU A 217 -22.67 65.93 -22.46
CA GLU A 217 -21.96 67.04 -21.78
C GLU A 217 -21.16 67.90 -22.76
N PHE A 218 -20.49 67.26 -23.74
CA PHE A 218 -19.74 67.98 -24.77
C PHE A 218 -20.68 68.82 -25.65
N ALA A 219 -21.78 68.24 -26.12
CA ALA A 219 -22.79 68.95 -26.91
C ALA A 219 -23.42 70.12 -26.14
N LEU A 220 -23.64 69.98 -24.83
CA LEU A 220 -24.11 71.07 -23.96
C LEU A 220 -23.08 72.19 -23.82
N LYS A 221 -21.79 71.84 -23.69
CA LYS A 221 -20.69 72.83 -23.65
C LYS A 221 -20.58 73.58 -24.98
N GLU A 222 -20.72 72.89 -26.09
CA GLU A 222 -20.69 73.47 -27.44
C GLU A 222 -21.87 74.44 -27.64
N LYS A 223 -23.10 74.04 -27.30
CA LYS A 223 -24.27 74.94 -27.34
C LYS A 223 -24.09 76.18 -26.45
N LYS A 224 -23.50 76.03 -25.26
CA LYS A 224 -23.19 77.17 -24.38
C LYS A 224 -22.14 78.10 -25.01
N ALA A 225 -21.14 77.54 -25.67
CA ALA A 225 -20.13 78.33 -26.39
C ALA A 225 -20.74 79.08 -27.58
N ASP A 226 -21.62 78.45 -28.36
CA ASP A 226 -22.31 79.10 -29.47
C ASP A 226 -23.28 80.19 -29.00
N MET A 227 -24.01 79.96 -27.92
CA MET A 227 -24.84 80.98 -27.30
C MET A 227 -23.99 82.17 -26.81
N ALA A 228 -22.82 81.92 -26.22
CA ALA A 228 -21.89 82.97 -25.81
C ALA A 228 -21.33 83.75 -27.02
N ARG A 229 -21.04 83.07 -28.14
CA ARG A 229 -20.63 83.73 -29.40
C ARG A 229 -21.76 84.58 -29.99
N ALA A 230 -23.00 84.09 -29.96
CA ALA A 230 -24.17 84.83 -30.44
C ALA A 230 -24.43 86.08 -29.59
N LEU A 231 -24.33 85.97 -28.26
CA LEU A 231 -24.43 87.12 -27.36
C LEU A 231 -23.28 88.12 -27.58
N ALA A 232 -22.06 87.65 -27.84
CA ALA A 232 -20.94 88.51 -28.17
C ALA A 232 -21.14 89.22 -29.53
N ALA A 233 -21.72 88.54 -30.52
CA ALA A 233 -22.07 89.12 -31.81
C ALA A 233 -23.18 90.18 -31.68
N GLN A 234 -24.23 89.91 -30.90
CA GLN A 234 -25.26 90.90 -30.58
C GLN A 234 -24.69 92.10 -29.83
N ALA A 235 -23.79 91.90 -28.87
CA ALA A 235 -23.11 92.99 -28.19
C ALA A 235 -22.23 93.82 -29.16
N ALA A 236 -21.58 93.17 -30.13
CA ALA A 236 -20.81 93.85 -31.16
C ALA A 236 -21.70 94.63 -32.15
N GLU A 237 -22.87 94.09 -32.53
CA GLU A 237 -23.86 94.80 -33.34
C GLU A 237 -24.48 95.97 -32.59
N ALA A 238 -24.83 95.81 -31.32
CA ALA A 238 -25.27 96.90 -30.46
C ALA A 238 -24.20 97.99 -30.31
N ALA A 239 -22.92 97.60 -30.19
CA ALA A 239 -21.80 98.54 -30.18
C ALA A 239 -21.64 99.26 -31.54
N ARG A 240 -21.88 98.59 -32.66
CA ARG A 240 -21.88 99.20 -34.00
C ARG A 240 -23.06 100.16 -34.19
N GLN A 241 -24.25 99.81 -33.69
CA GLN A 241 -25.42 100.70 -33.71
C GLN A 241 -25.21 101.91 -32.80
N GLN A 242 -24.61 101.74 -31.63
CA GLN A 242 -24.19 102.85 -30.78
C GLN A 242 -23.09 103.70 -31.43
N ALA A 243 -22.16 103.10 -32.17
CA ALA A 243 -21.16 103.84 -32.93
C ALA A 243 -21.78 104.62 -34.10
N ALA A 244 -22.77 104.06 -34.80
CA ALA A 244 -23.52 104.74 -35.86
C ALA A 244 -24.40 105.87 -35.30
N ALA A 245 -25.07 105.67 -34.16
CA ALA A 245 -25.80 106.71 -33.44
C ALA A 245 -24.85 107.83 -32.96
N ARG A 246 -23.65 107.47 -32.50
CA ARG A 246 -22.59 108.45 -32.18
C ARG A 246 -22.04 109.14 -33.42
N GLN A 247 -21.99 108.51 -34.60
CA GLN A 247 -21.62 109.16 -35.86
C GLN A 247 -22.68 110.17 -36.30
N PHE A 248 -23.97 109.86 -36.11
CA PHE A 248 -25.08 110.79 -36.35
C PHE A 248 -25.05 111.98 -35.35
N GLU A 249 -24.76 111.73 -34.08
CA GLU A 249 -24.49 112.79 -33.08
C GLU A 249 -23.19 113.56 -33.39
N HIS A 250 -22.18 112.92 -33.98
CA HIS A 250 -20.91 113.53 -34.39
C HIS A 250 -21.06 114.36 -35.68
N GLU A 251 -22.01 114.06 -36.55
CA GLU A 251 -22.40 114.90 -37.70
C GLU A 251 -23.24 116.12 -37.25
N GLN A 252 -24.03 116.00 -36.18
CA GLN A 252 -24.65 117.16 -35.54
C GLN A 252 -23.67 117.98 -34.69
N ARG A 253 -22.69 117.33 -34.05
CA ARG A 253 -21.62 118.01 -33.30
C ARG A 253 -20.48 118.49 -34.19
N SER A 254 -20.30 118.02 -35.42
CA SER A 254 -19.25 118.53 -36.34
C SER A 254 -19.56 119.92 -36.88
N GLN A 255 -20.80 120.39 -36.79
CA GLN A 255 -21.15 121.81 -36.96
C GLN A 255 -20.90 122.64 -35.69
N ALA A 256 -20.67 122.02 -34.53
CA ALA A 256 -20.43 122.70 -33.24
C ALA A 256 -19.02 122.44 -32.65
N ALA A 257 -18.19 121.57 -33.24
CA ALA A 257 -16.91 121.11 -32.71
C ALA A 257 -15.71 121.51 -33.58
N ALA A 258 -15.78 122.68 -34.23
CA ALA A 258 -14.60 123.38 -34.74
C ALA A 258 -13.82 124.10 -33.62
N LEU A 259 -14.19 123.94 -32.35
CA LEU A 259 -13.63 124.69 -31.21
C LEU A 259 -13.32 123.86 -29.94
N ALA A 260 -12.93 122.58 -30.06
CA ALA A 260 -12.45 121.84 -28.87
C ALA A 260 -11.52 120.66 -29.22
N ALA A 261 -10.45 120.94 -29.95
CA ALA A 261 -9.29 120.05 -30.00
C ALA A 261 -8.30 120.50 -28.92
N ASP A 262 -8.44 120.04 -27.67
CA ASP A 262 -7.32 120.08 -26.70
C ASP A 262 -7.46 119.21 -25.41
N LEU A 263 -8.26 118.14 -25.39
CA LEU A 263 -8.33 117.23 -24.23
C LEU A 263 -8.28 115.73 -24.60
N ALA A 264 -7.34 115.34 -25.47
CA ALA A 264 -7.23 113.97 -25.99
C ALA A 264 -6.08 113.11 -25.40
N LEU A 265 -5.52 113.46 -24.24
CA LEU A 265 -4.33 112.76 -23.70
C LEU A 265 -4.44 112.13 -22.31
N GLU A 266 -5.62 112.14 -21.66
CA GLU A 266 -5.80 111.48 -20.36
C GLU A 266 -6.62 110.16 -20.40
N ALA A 267 -7.49 109.96 -21.40
CA ALA A 267 -8.26 108.71 -21.55
C ALA A 267 -7.43 107.49 -22.01
N LYS A 268 -6.19 107.71 -22.50
CA LYS A 268 -5.27 106.64 -22.91
C LYS A 268 -4.46 106.05 -21.75
N ARG A 269 -4.42 106.68 -20.57
CA ARG A 269 -3.70 106.17 -19.39
C ARG A 269 -4.55 105.21 -18.53
N ALA A 270 -5.87 105.40 -18.47
CA ALA A 270 -6.78 104.49 -17.76
C ALA A 270 -6.94 103.10 -18.44
N LYS A 271 -6.88 103.04 -19.78
CA LYS A 271 -6.92 101.77 -20.54
C LYS A 271 -5.63 100.96 -20.44
N VAL A 272 -4.49 101.61 -20.17
CA VAL A 272 -3.19 100.95 -19.99
C VAL A 272 -3.05 100.41 -18.55
N GLN A 273 -3.63 101.10 -17.55
CA GLN A 273 -3.66 100.58 -16.18
C GLN A 273 -4.62 99.39 -16.02
N SER A 274 -5.82 99.40 -16.63
CA SER A 274 -6.73 98.24 -16.53
C SER A 274 -6.26 97.02 -17.32
N ALA A 275 -5.52 97.20 -18.42
CA ALA A 275 -4.88 96.11 -19.16
C ALA A 275 -3.71 95.48 -18.40
N ALA A 276 -2.92 96.29 -17.68
CA ALA A 276 -1.85 95.81 -16.81
C ALA A 276 -2.39 95.04 -15.60
N GLU A 277 -3.47 95.51 -14.96
CA GLU A 277 -4.13 94.79 -13.86
C GLU A 277 -4.80 93.48 -14.32
N LEU A 278 -5.38 93.44 -15.53
CA LEU A 278 -5.93 92.21 -16.12
C LEU A 278 -4.83 91.19 -16.48
N GLN A 279 -3.67 91.64 -16.94
CA GLN A 279 -2.51 90.76 -17.15
C GLN A 279 -1.94 90.25 -15.82
N ALA A 280 -1.83 91.10 -14.79
CA ALA A 280 -1.40 90.68 -13.46
C ALA A 280 -2.32 89.59 -12.87
N ARG A 281 -3.65 89.79 -12.92
CA ARG A 281 -4.63 88.78 -12.47
C ARG A 281 -4.56 87.47 -13.25
N ARG A 282 -4.36 87.53 -14.58
CA ARG A 282 -4.18 86.31 -15.40
C ARG A 282 -2.91 85.55 -15.03
N THR A 283 -1.81 86.26 -14.72
CA THR A 283 -0.57 85.62 -14.27
C THR A 283 -0.68 85.04 -12.86
N GLU A 284 -1.42 85.68 -11.95
CA GLU A 284 -1.72 85.13 -10.62
C GLU A 284 -2.63 83.91 -10.69
N ASP A 285 -3.69 83.95 -11.49
CA ASP A 285 -4.57 82.79 -11.69
C ASP A 285 -3.83 81.63 -12.38
N SER A 286 -2.92 81.93 -13.31
CA SER A 286 -2.05 80.92 -13.91
C SER A 286 -1.10 80.30 -12.88
N LYS A 287 -0.49 81.09 -12.00
CA LYS A 287 0.35 80.58 -10.90
C LYS A 287 -0.46 79.73 -9.92
N LYS A 288 -1.65 80.19 -9.51
CA LYS A 288 -2.56 79.42 -8.64
C LYS A 288 -2.95 78.08 -9.25
N ARG A 289 -3.26 78.03 -10.56
CA ARG A 289 -3.56 76.78 -11.27
C ARG A 289 -2.36 75.83 -11.28
N VAL A 290 -1.15 76.33 -11.53
CA VAL A 290 0.07 75.52 -11.50
C VAL A 290 0.36 75.00 -10.10
N ASP A 291 0.18 75.81 -9.06
CA ASP A 291 0.36 75.41 -7.67
C ASP A 291 -0.70 74.39 -7.22
N GLU A 292 -1.94 74.55 -7.67
CA GLU A 292 -3.03 73.62 -7.42
C GLU A 292 -2.83 72.29 -8.15
N GLU A 293 -2.31 72.32 -9.38
CA GLU A 293 -1.93 71.10 -10.12
C GLU A 293 -0.74 70.38 -9.47
N ARG A 294 0.25 71.13 -8.96
CA ARG A 294 1.35 70.57 -8.15
C ARG A 294 0.85 69.96 -6.84
N ARG A 295 -0.16 70.56 -6.21
CA ARG A 295 -0.79 70.02 -5.00
C ARG A 295 -1.56 68.74 -5.32
N ARG A 296 -2.32 68.69 -6.42
CA ARG A 296 -3.00 67.48 -6.89
C ARG A 296 -2.03 66.34 -7.19
N LYS A 297 -0.91 66.63 -7.88
CA LYS A 297 0.13 65.63 -8.17
C LYS A 297 0.80 65.09 -6.90
N ARG A 298 0.98 65.92 -5.87
CA ARG A 298 1.48 65.46 -4.55
C ARG A 298 0.48 64.52 -3.86
N ILE A 299 -0.79 64.90 -3.81
CA ILE A 299 -1.84 64.05 -3.22
C ILE A 299 -1.98 62.73 -3.99
N GLU A 300 -1.92 62.77 -5.32
CA GLU A 300 -1.98 61.56 -6.15
C GLU A 300 -0.76 60.65 -5.95
N ALA A 301 0.42 61.23 -5.72
CA ALA A 301 1.62 60.47 -5.37
C ALA A 301 1.51 59.82 -3.98
N GLU A 302 1.04 60.57 -2.97
CA GLU A 302 0.80 60.06 -1.61
C GLU A 302 -0.21 58.91 -1.61
N VAL A 303 -1.33 59.03 -2.33
CA VAL A 303 -2.34 57.97 -2.45
C VAL A 303 -1.78 56.72 -3.15
N ARG A 304 -0.94 56.90 -4.19
CA ARG A 304 -0.26 55.75 -4.84
C ARG A 304 0.72 55.07 -3.91
N GLU A 305 1.45 55.84 -3.12
CA GLU A 305 2.42 55.30 -2.15
C GLU A 305 1.71 54.55 -1.02
N GLU A 306 0.59 55.07 -0.50
CA GLU A 306 -0.26 54.37 0.47
C GLU A 306 -0.85 53.07 -0.11
N ALA A 307 -1.36 53.10 -1.35
CA ALA A 307 -1.88 51.90 -2.00
C ALA A 307 -0.79 50.83 -2.22
N GLN A 308 0.44 51.25 -2.54
CA GLN A 308 1.59 50.34 -2.66
C GLN A 308 1.98 49.76 -1.30
N ARG A 309 1.98 50.55 -0.23
CA ARG A 309 2.26 50.08 1.14
C ARG A 309 1.20 49.08 1.60
N GLU A 310 -0.08 49.36 1.37
CA GLU A 310 -1.17 48.45 1.72
C GLU A 310 -1.09 47.13 0.94
N ASN A 311 -0.76 47.19 -0.36
CA ASN A 311 -0.57 45.99 -1.16
C ASN A 311 0.65 45.16 -0.69
N ALA A 312 1.76 45.83 -0.35
CA ALA A 312 2.94 45.16 0.21
C ALA A 312 2.64 44.50 1.57
N GLU A 313 1.83 45.12 2.43
CA GLU A 313 1.38 44.51 3.68
C GLU A 313 0.49 43.29 3.45
N ARG A 314 -0.43 43.35 2.47
CA ARG A 314 -1.27 42.20 2.10
C ARG A 314 -0.43 41.02 1.61
N VAL A 315 0.60 41.28 0.80
CA VAL A 315 1.54 40.25 0.34
C VAL A 315 2.31 39.66 1.52
N ARG A 316 2.87 40.49 2.42
CA ARG A 316 3.56 40.02 3.62
C ARG A 316 2.67 39.16 4.52
N ARG A 317 1.40 39.55 4.73
CA ARG A 317 0.43 38.75 5.49
C ARG A 317 0.14 37.42 4.81
N ALA A 318 -0.05 37.41 3.50
CA ALA A 318 -0.26 36.18 2.73
C ALA A 318 0.95 35.23 2.79
N GLU A 319 2.18 35.76 2.72
CA GLU A 319 3.41 34.99 2.90
C GLU A 319 3.53 34.43 4.31
N GLN A 320 3.21 35.22 5.35
CA GLN A 320 3.17 34.73 6.74
C GLN A 320 2.17 33.59 6.93
N TYR A 321 0.99 33.64 6.29
CA TYR A 321 0.04 32.53 6.35
C TYR A 321 0.60 31.27 5.67
N ARG A 322 1.25 31.40 4.52
CA ARG A 322 1.91 30.28 3.84
C ARG A 322 3.01 29.66 4.70
N ILE A 323 3.86 30.48 5.31
CA ILE A 323 4.94 30.01 6.20
C ILE A 323 4.34 29.22 7.37
N LYS A 324 3.32 29.76 8.06
CA LYS A 324 2.65 29.06 9.16
C LYS A 324 1.99 27.75 8.73
N GLU A 325 1.44 27.69 7.52
CA GLU A 325 0.84 26.47 6.98
C GLU A 325 1.91 25.41 6.67
N THR A 326 3.07 25.83 6.15
CA THR A 326 4.21 24.94 5.96
C THR A 326 4.81 24.45 7.28
N GLU A 327 4.92 25.32 8.29
CA GLU A 327 5.41 24.97 9.63
C GLU A 327 4.48 23.91 10.26
N ARG A 328 3.17 24.12 10.25
CA ARG A 328 2.19 23.12 10.72
C ARG A 328 2.29 21.80 9.98
N SER A 329 2.50 21.84 8.66
CA SER A 329 2.67 20.62 7.86
C SER A 329 3.94 19.85 8.22
N ILE A 330 5.02 20.55 8.60
CA ILE A 330 6.26 19.94 9.05
C ILE A 330 6.05 19.34 10.45
N GLU A 331 5.47 20.10 11.39
CA GLU A 331 5.14 19.60 12.74
C GLU A 331 4.26 18.35 12.72
N ASP A 332 3.24 18.31 11.86
CA ASP A 332 2.38 17.13 11.68
C ASP A 332 3.15 15.93 11.11
N LYS A 333 4.12 16.15 10.23
CA LYS A 333 4.96 15.07 9.70
C LYS A 333 5.89 14.54 10.78
N ASP A 334 6.53 15.42 11.54
CA ASP A 334 7.44 15.04 12.62
C ASP A 334 6.70 14.27 13.71
N ARG A 335 5.50 14.71 14.10
CA ARG A 335 4.63 13.99 15.03
C ARG A 335 4.32 12.56 14.55
N ARG A 336 3.98 12.40 13.27
CA ARG A 336 3.72 11.06 12.69
C ARG A 336 4.98 10.19 12.65
N TYR A 337 6.14 10.78 12.44
CA TYR A 337 7.41 10.05 12.51
C TYR A 337 7.72 9.60 13.93
N ASP A 338 7.51 10.46 14.92
CA ASP A 338 7.71 10.12 16.33
C ASP A 338 6.73 9.05 16.81
N GLU A 339 5.45 9.13 16.43
CA GLU A 339 4.47 8.08 16.72
C GLU A 339 4.86 6.72 16.11
N LYS A 340 5.35 6.71 14.87
CA LYS A 340 5.86 5.48 14.23
C LYS A 340 7.08 4.94 14.96
N ARG A 341 7.99 5.81 15.38
CA ARG A 341 9.18 5.42 16.14
C ARG A 341 8.80 4.82 17.49
N GLN A 342 7.91 5.46 18.24
CA GLN A 342 7.43 4.96 19.53
C GLN A 342 6.71 3.61 19.38
N ASN A 343 5.88 3.45 18.35
CA ASN A 343 5.24 2.16 18.05
C ASN A 343 6.27 1.06 17.73
N ALA A 344 7.31 1.38 16.97
CA ALA A 344 8.39 0.43 16.68
C ALA A 344 9.19 0.05 17.94
N GLU A 345 9.50 1.01 18.80
CA GLU A 345 10.17 0.78 20.09
C GLU A 345 9.30 -0.07 21.04
N GLN A 346 7.99 0.18 21.10
CA GLN A 346 7.05 -0.66 21.86
C GLN A 346 6.99 -2.09 21.32
N GLN A 347 6.95 -2.27 20.00
CA GLN A 347 6.99 -3.61 19.40
C GLN A 347 8.30 -4.34 19.70
N GLN A 348 9.43 -3.65 19.72
CA GLN A 348 10.72 -4.23 20.11
C GLN A 348 10.72 -4.64 21.59
N LYS A 349 10.26 -3.77 22.49
CA LYS A 349 10.12 -4.10 23.93
C LYS A 349 9.23 -5.33 24.14
N MET A 350 8.11 -5.42 23.43
CA MET A 350 7.22 -6.59 23.47
C MET A 350 7.88 -7.87 22.95
N ARG A 351 8.71 -7.79 21.90
CA ARG A 351 9.47 -8.95 21.40
C ARG A 351 10.50 -9.43 22.41
N LEU A 352 11.23 -8.50 23.04
CA LEU A 352 12.23 -8.79 24.06
C LEU A 352 11.59 -9.43 25.30
N ALA A 353 10.45 -8.88 25.76
CA ALA A 353 9.70 -9.45 26.88
C ALA A 353 9.25 -10.89 26.60
N TYR A 354 8.78 -11.16 25.38
CA TYR A 354 8.38 -12.51 24.97
C TYR A 354 9.56 -13.50 24.94
N GLN A 355 10.71 -13.08 24.41
CA GLN A 355 11.93 -13.90 24.38
C GLN A 355 12.41 -14.25 25.80
N ILE A 356 12.40 -13.28 26.72
CA ILE A 356 12.76 -13.51 28.12
C ILE A 356 11.78 -14.49 28.78
N ALA A 357 10.48 -14.36 28.51
CA ALA A 357 9.47 -15.28 29.06
C ALA A 357 9.66 -16.72 28.54
N ARG A 358 9.95 -16.87 27.25
CA ARG A 358 10.22 -18.17 26.64
C ARG A 358 11.48 -18.82 27.19
N ALA A 359 12.59 -18.07 27.31
CA ALA A 359 13.83 -18.58 27.90
C ALA A 359 13.60 -19.13 29.32
N LYS A 360 12.80 -18.43 30.14
CA LYS A 360 12.42 -18.91 31.47
C LYS A 360 11.59 -20.21 31.44
N GLN A 361 10.74 -20.41 30.44
CA GLN A 361 9.98 -21.65 30.29
C GLN A 361 10.88 -22.82 29.85
N GLU A 362 11.83 -22.56 28.94
CA GLU A 362 12.82 -23.56 28.50
C GLU A 362 13.75 -23.96 29.64
N GLU A 363 14.24 -23.00 30.44
CA GLU A 363 15.00 -23.29 31.66
C GLU A 363 14.20 -24.15 32.65
N ALA A 364 12.91 -23.87 32.85
CA ALA A 364 12.05 -24.63 33.73
C ALA A 364 11.79 -26.06 33.21
N LEU A 365 11.68 -26.26 31.90
CA LEU A 365 11.54 -27.58 31.28
C LEU A 365 12.83 -28.38 31.38
N GLN A 366 13.97 -27.74 31.12
CA GLN A 366 15.29 -28.37 31.23
C GLN A 366 15.56 -28.83 32.67
N ALA A 367 15.19 -28.01 33.67
CA ALA A 367 15.29 -28.39 35.07
C ALA A 367 14.45 -29.64 35.41
N LYS A 368 13.25 -29.79 34.83
CA LYS A 368 12.40 -30.98 35.01
C LYS A 368 12.98 -32.22 34.32
N LEU A 369 13.52 -32.06 33.12
CA LEU A 369 14.17 -33.16 32.39
C LEU A 369 15.42 -33.65 33.13
N ASN A 370 16.26 -32.73 33.62
CA ASN A 370 17.43 -33.08 34.43
C ASN A 370 17.03 -33.79 35.73
N ALA A 371 15.98 -33.34 36.42
CA ALA A 371 15.47 -34.01 37.61
C ALA A 371 14.99 -35.45 37.33
N ARG A 372 14.35 -35.67 36.17
CA ARG A 372 13.92 -37.01 35.73
C ARG A 372 15.09 -37.91 35.34
N ALA A 373 16.08 -37.37 34.62
CA ALA A 373 17.28 -38.11 34.26
C ALA A 373 18.07 -38.56 35.50
N HIS A 374 18.14 -37.72 36.55
CA HIS A 374 18.74 -38.11 37.82
C HIS A 374 17.97 -39.22 38.54
N GLN A 375 16.63 -39.25 38.45
CA GLN A 375 15.81 -40.34 38.99
C GLN A 375 15.99 -41.65 38.20
N GLU A 376 16.12 -41.58 36.88
CA GLU A 376 16.34 -42.75 36.01
C GLU A 376 17.76 -43.33 36.15
N LEU A 377 18.78 -42.48 36.36
CA LEU A 377 20.14 -42.93 36.67
C LEU A 377 20.25 -43.60 38.05
N GLN A 378 19.47 -43.15 39.03
CA GLN A 378 19.38 -43.82 40.33
C GLN A 378 18.69 -45.19 40.26
N SER A 379 17.83 -45.43 39.26
CA SER A 379 17.11 -46.70 39.10
C SER A 379 17.85 -47.73 38.23
N LEU A 380 18.78 -47.30 37.37
CA LEU A 380 19.59 -48.16 36.49
C LEU A 380 20.88 -48.68 37.16
N GLY A 381 20.75 -49.30 38.33
CA GLY A 381 21.83 -50.02 38.99
C GLY A 381 22.42 -51.14 38.12
N SER A 382 23.75 -51.09 37.93
CA SER A 382 24.67 -52.17 37.54
C SER A 382 24.28 -53.10 36.37
N ALA A 383 24.69 -52.76 35.14
CA ALA A 383 25.29 -53.69 34.15
C ALA A 383 25.30 -53.06 32.74
N ARG A 384 26.43 -52.50 32.28
CA ARG A 384 26.76 -52.35 30.84
C ARG A 384 28.22 -51.94 30.63
N ALA A 385 28.73 -52.26 29.44
CA ALA A 385 30.13 -52.30 29.02
C ALA A 385 31.00 -51.10 29.43
N THR A 386 32.29 -51.35 29.69
CA THR A 386 33.22 -50.34 30.18
C THR A 386 33.55 -49.29 29.09
N PRO A 387 33.70 -48.00 29.47
CA PRO A 387 33.88 -46.88 28.52
C PRO A 387 35.07 -47.05 27.56
N ALA A 388 36.12 -47.76 27.98
CA ALA A 388 37.34 -47.95 27.19
C ALA A 388 37.12 -48.82 25.94
N ALA A 389 36.32 -49.88 26.03
CA ALA A 389 36.03 -50.76 24.88
C ALA A 389 35.14 -50.07 23.82
N LEU A 390 34.33 -49.12 24.27
CA LEU A 390 33.41 -48.34 23.45
C LEU A 390 34.17 -47.26 22.64
N ALA A 391 35.21 -46.68 23.24
CA ALA A 391 36.09 -45.73 22.56
C ALA A 391 36.92 -46.38 21.44
N THR A 392 37.50 -47.57 21.67
CA THR A 392 38.30 -48.26 20.64
C THR A 392 37.46 -48.74 19.45
N ALA A 393 36.21 -49.14 19.68
CA ALA A 393 35.29 -49.55 18.63
C ALA A 393 34.81 -48.38 17.75
N LEU A 394 34.68 -47.18 18.33
CA LEU A 394 34.32 -45.96 17.59
C LEU A 394 35.44 -45.42 16.71
N GLU A 395 36.70 -45.58 17.12
CA GLU A 395 37.86 -45.18 16.32
C GLU A 395 38.14 -46.12 15.14
N ALA A 396 37.83 -47.42 15.27
CA ALA A 396 38.05 -48.43 14.23
C ALA A 396 36.90 -48.53 13.20
N TYR A 397 35.84 -47.74 13.35
CA TYR A 397 34.66 -47.81 12.49
C TYR A 397 34.88 -47.04 11.19
N GLU A 398 35.12 -47.74 10.08
CA GLU A 398 35.45 -47.15 8.76
C GLU A 398 34.50 -46.04 8.27
N PRO A 399 33.17 -46.10 8.51
CA PRO A 399 32.28 -44.99 8.16
C PRO A 399 32.67 -43.67 8.85
N ASN A 400 33.22 -43.69 10.07
CA ASN A 400 33.67 -42.45 10.70
C ASN A 400 34.87 -41.80 9.95
N ALA A 401 35.68 -42.59 9.24
CA ALA A 401 36.77 -42.08 8.42
C ALA A 401 36.24 -41.44 7.12
N GLU A 402 35.22 -42.03 6.50
CA GLU A 402 34.59 -41.48 5.28
C GLU A 402 33.89 -40.15 5.55
N LEU A 403 33.17 -40.02 6.68
CA LEU A 403 32.54 -38.75 7.06
C LEU A 403 33.58 -37.67 7.36
N ARG A 404 34.68 -38.02 8.03
CA ARG A 404 35.79 -37.09 8.28
C ARG A 404 36.43 -36.63 6.97
N ALA A 405 36.69 -37.54 6.03
CA ALA A 405 37.24 -37.20 4.72
C ALA A 405 36.30 -36.30 3.91
N ALA A 406 34.99 -36.53 3.96
CA ALA A 406 33.99 -35.68 3.30
C ALA A 406 33.95 -34.26 3.88
N VAL A 407 34.01 -34.14 5.22
CA VAL A 407 34.06 -32.83 5.90
C VAL A 407 35.37 -32.09 5.58
N GLU A 408 36.52 -32.77 5.60
CA GLU A 408 37.80 -32.17 5.24
C GLU A 408 37.85 -31.69 3.78
N ALA A 409 37.26 -32.47 2.85
CA ALA A 409 37.16 -32.08 1.45
C ALA A 409 36.28 -30.83 1.23
N GLU A 410 35.15 -30.71 1.94
CA GLU A 410 34.32 -29.50 1.87
C GLU A 410 34.98 -28.29 2.53
N GLN A 411 35.74 -28.46 3.61
CA GLN A 411 36.52 -27.38 4.22
C GLN A 411 37.59 -26.82 3.26
N LEU A 412 38.24 -27.68 2.46
CA LEU A 412 39.19 -27.25 1.43
C LEU A 412 38.50 -26.45 0.33
N LYS A 413 37.35 -26.92 -0.17
CA LYS A 413 36.55 -26.18 -1.17
C LYS A 413 36.06 -24.85 -0.61
N GLU A 414 35.68 -24.79 0.66
CA GLU A 414 35.23 -23.56 1.30
C GLU A 414 36.36 -22.53 1.44
N ALA A 415 37.58 -22.97 1.71
CA ALA A 415 38.77 -22.12 1.66
C ALA A 415 39.06 -21.59 0.25
N GLU A 416 38.86 -22.40 -0.80
CA GLU A 416 38.99 -21.97 -2.19
C GLU A 416 37.90 -20.96 -2.59
N ARG A 417 36.65 -21.18 -2.18
CA ARG A 417 35.52 -20.25 -2.38
C ARG A 417 35.80 -18.89 -1.73
N ALA A 418 36.37 -18.87 -0.52
CA ALA A 418 36.78 -17.63 0.15
C ALA A 418 37.87 -16.88 -0.64
N ARG A 419 38.88 -17.58 -1.15
CA ARG A 419 39.94 -17.00 -1.99
C ARG A 419 39.39 -16.41 -3.29
N ILE A 420 38.45 -17.08 -3.95
CA ILE A 420 37.80 -16.59 -5.18
C ILE A 420 37.00 -15.30 -4.90
N LEU A 421 36.29 -15.23 -3.77
CA LEU A 421 35.54 -14.04 -3.36
C LEU A 421 36.43 -12.85 -2.98
N GLU A 422 37.60 -13.11 -2.42
CA GLU A 422 38.61 -12.08 -2.13
C GLU A 422 39.30 -11.59 -3.41
N ALA A 423 39.60 -12.48 -4.35
CA ALA A 423 40.22 -12.13 -5.63
C ALA A 423 39.29 -11.36 -6.59
N THR A 424 37.98 -11.38 -6.37
CA THR A 424 37.00 -10.68 -7.23
C THR A 424 36.86 -9.22 -6.81
N ALA A 425 37.37 -8.31 -7.64
CA ALA A 425 37.36 -6.86 -7.39
C ALA A 425 36.05 -6.16 -7.79
N ASP A 426 35.31 -6.68 -8.77
CA ASP A 426 34.03 -6.10 -9.21
C ASP A 426 32.89 -6.48 -8.25
N GLY A 427 32.21 -5.46 -7.71
CA GLY A 427 31.08 -5.64 -6.78
C GLY A 427 29.86 -6.33 -7.40
N ALA A 428 29.62 -6.16 -8.70
CA ALA A 428 28.50 -6.81 -9.38
C ALA A 428 28.75 -8.32 -9.54
N ASP A 429 29.96 -8.69 -9.95
CA ASP A 429 30.35 -10.09 -10.10
C ASP A 429 30.56 -10.78 -8.76
N LYS A 430 31.06 -10.08 -7.73
CA LYS A 430 31.10 -10.57 -6.35
C LYS A 430 29.70 -10.91 -5.83
N THR A 431 28.71 -10.09 -6.16
CA THR A 431 27.31 -10.34 -5.77
C THR A 431 26.72 -11.56 -6.49
N ARG A 432 27.08 -11.78 -7.76
CA ARG A 432 26.67 -12.98 -8.52
C ARG A 432 27.34 -14.24 -7.99
N LEU A 433 28.65 -14.19 -7.74
CA LEU A 433 29.41 -15.29 -7.15
C LEU A 433 28.88 -15.65 -5.77
N LEU A 434 28.57 -14.68 -4.91
CA LEU A 434 27.96 -14.96 -3.59
C LEU A 434 26.65 -15.75 -3.69
N LYS A 435 25.82 -15.50 -4.71
CA LYS A 435 24.58 -16.26 -4.92
C LYS A 435 24.85 -17.69 -5.38
N LEU A 436 25.82 -17.88 -6.28
CA LEU A 436 26.21 -19.20 -6.76
C LEU A 436 26.84 -20.04 -5.65
N LEU A 437 27.80 -19.46 -4.92
CA LEU A 437 28.48 -20.11 -3.80
C LEU A 437 27.52 -20.44 -2.66
N LYS A 438 26.49 -19.62 -2.44
CA LYS A 438 25.43 -19.94 -1.47
C LYS A 438 24.68 -21.21 -1.85
N LEU A 439 24.32 -21.39 -3.12
CA LEU A 439 23.65 -22.59 -3.59
C LEU A 439 24.56 -23.83 -3.50
N GLU A 440 25.86 -23.66 -3.77
CA GLU A 440 26.84 -24.75 -3.61
C GLU A 440 27.01 -25.16 -2.13
N ARG A 441 27.06 -24.20 -1.21
CA ARG A 441 27.08 -24.46 0.24
C ARG A 441 25.82 -25.20 0.71
N GLU A 442 24.64 -24.73 0.28
CA GLU A 442 23.37 -25.39 0.63
C GLU A 442 23.31 -26.85 0.13
N ARG A 443 23.93 -27.14 -1.03
CA ARG A 443 24.05 -28.52 -1.54
C ARG A 443 25.03 -29.35 -0.73
N ALA A 444 26.23 -28.82 -0.48
CA ALA A 444 27.24 -29.50 0.33
C ALA A 444 26.74 -29.79 1.76
N ASP A 445 26.04 -28.84 2.39
CA ASP A 445 25.42 -29.03 3.71
C ASP A 445 24.37 -30.15 3.67
N SER A 446 23.57 -30.22 2.60
CA SER A 446 22.56 -31.28 2.43
C SER A 446 23.22 -32.66 2.26
N GLU A 447 24.30 -32.74 1.48
CA GLU A 447 25.06 -33.98 1.26
C GLU A 447 25.76 -34.46 2.54
N LEU A 448 26.40 -33.55 3.29
CA LEU A 448 27.01 -33.86 4.59
C LEU A 448 25.97 -34.29 5.63
N MET A 449 24.80 -33.65 5.66
CA MET A 449 23.71 -34.04 6.57
C MET A 449 23.14 -35.41 6.23
N ALA A 450 23.01 -35.75 4.95
CA ALA A 450 22.58 -37.08 4.52
C ALA A 450 23.59 -38.15 4.92
N LEU A 451 24.88 -37.94 4.64
CA LEU A 451 25.97 -38.83 5.08
C LEU A 451 25.99 -38.95 6.61
N THR A 452 25.85 -37.85 7.34
CA THR A 452 25.82 -37.88 8.81
C THR A 452 24.66 -38.72 9.33
N ALA A 453 23.46 -38.57 8.76
CA ALA A 453 22.28 -39.34 9.15
C ALA A 453 22.44 -40.85 8.86
N GLU A 454 23.01 -41.22 7.72
CA GLU A 454 23.34 -42.61 7.39
C GLU A 454 24.34 -43.19 8.39
N HIS A 455 25.32 -42.40 8.82
CA HIS A 455 26.35 -42.83 9.76
C HIS A 455 25.81 -42.92 11.20
N GLU A 456 24.93 -42.01 11.61
CA GLU A 456 24.26 -42.06 12.91
C GLU A 456 23.38 -43.31 13.03
N LEU A 457 22.67 -43.70 11.96
CA LEU A 457 21.91 -44.94 11.91
C LEU A 457 22.84 -46.17 12.01
N ALA A 458 23.94 -46.17 11.26
CA ALA A 458 24.90 -47.27 11.27
C ALA A 458 25.61 -47.40 12.65
N LEU A 459 25.89 -46.29 13.33
CA LEU A 459 26.41 -46.25 14.70
C LEU A 459 25.37 -46.72 15.71
N ALA A 460 24.10 -46.35 15.54
CA ALA A 460 23.01 -46.84 16.39
C ALA A 460 22.85 -48.36 16.28
N GLU A 461 22.98 -48.93 15.08
CA GLU A 461 23.00 -50.38 14.87
C GLU A 461 24.22 -51.07 15.51
N GLN A 462 25.41 -50.45 15.43
CA GLN A 462 26.63 -50.91 16.12
C GLN A 462 26.44 -50.90 17.64
N PHE A 463 25.89 -49.83 18.21
CA PHE A 463 25.62 -49.72 19.64
C PHE A 463 24.53 -50.69 20.11
N ALA A 464 23.54 -51.00 19.27
CA ALA A 464 22.55 -52.04 19.55
C ALA A 464 23.21 -53.44 19.56
N LYS A 465 24.10 -53.73 18.60
CA LYS A 465 24.88 -54.99 18.54
C LYS A 465 25.81 -55.15 19.75
N LEU A 466 26.39 -54.07 20.25
CA LEU A 466 27.22 -54.04 21.47
C LEU A 466 26.39 -54.00 22.77
N GLY A 467 25.05 -53.96 22.66
CA GLY A 467 24.15 -53.94 23.80
C GLY A 467 24.29 -52.67 24.64
N VAL A 468 24.61 -51.53 24.04
CA VAL A 468 24.71 -50.21 24.70
C VAL A 468 23.38 -49.48 24.65
N THR A 469 22.66 -49.59 23.54
CA THR A 469 21.26 -49.18 23.37
C THR A 469 20.37 -50.43 23.34
N ARG A 470 19.07 -50.29 23.65
CA ARG A 470 18.10 -51.41 23.56
C ARG A 470 17.28 -51.26 22.30
#